data_AF-A0A6M2ELV8-F1
#
_entry.id   AF-A0A6M2ELV8-F1
#
_cell.length_a   1.000
_cell.length_b   1.000
_cell.length_c   1.000
_cell.angle_alpha   90.00
_cell.angle_beta   90.00
_cell.angle_gamma   90.00
#
_symmetry.space_group_name_H-M   'P 1'
#
loop_
_entity.id
_entity.type
_entity.pdbx_description
1 polymer ?
#
loop_
_entity_poly.entity_id
_entity_poly.type
_entity_poly.pdbx_seq_one_letter_code
_entity_poly.pdbx_strand_id
1 'polypeptide(L)'
;MHALCLQLIPLIPLFLQIPGPFPTKGPMIDHQKETGLWAVKLPSADSVVVRRTLTTLTENPRGLPGLNESPEQIEKRDAFWSTVKPAHFGVKLGSKTLLGVFRFIAVGMFIGLLGRNAIGRWLLLKFPSFFSLGWFRKKGPSDDEVRSASFKMWFVGRGFSDMNVSQDKTKPDMEITTRVVGPEIGYLTTPIILVQCALILLSHRDNLPKGGVFPPGIVFGPTDLQEQLEQNGISFDLISKKSILA
;
A
#
# COMPACT_ATOMS: atom_id res chain seq x y z
N MET A 1 -8.86 -6.73 9.78
CA MET A 1 -9.28 -6.34 8.40
C MET A 1 -8.25 -6.91 7.43
N HIS A 2 -8.67 -7.56 6.33
CA HIS A 2 -7.72 -8.10 5.33
C HIS A 2 -7.67 -7.15 4.13
N ALA A 3 -6.58 -6.42 3.98
CA ALA A 3 -6.36 -5.60 2.78
C ALA A 3 -5.59 -6.43 1.75
N LEU A 4 -6.05 -6.44 0.51
CA LEU A 4 -5.38 -7.15 -0.58
C LEU A 4 -4.87 -6.12 -1.57
N CYS A 5 -3.58 -5.86 -1.59
CA CYS A 5 -2.99 -4.92 -2.51
C CYS A 5 -2.82 -5.57 -3.89
N LEU A 6 -3.60 -5.15 -4.88
CA LEU A 6 -3.56 -5.66 -6.25
C LEU A 6 -3.78 -4.54 -7.26
N GLN A 7 -2.86 -4.51 -8.22
CA GLN A 7 -2.66 -3.57 -9.33
C GLN A 7 -3.92 -2.98 -10.01
N LEU A 8 -3.84 -1.66 -10.31
CA LEU A 8 -4.46 -0.83 -11.37
C LEU A 8 -5.29 0.37 -10.90
N ILE A 9 -4.94 1.59 -11.34
CA ILE A 9 -5.82 2.61 -11.97
C ILE A 9 -4.99 3.41 -13.00
N PRO A 10 -5.50 3.72 -14.21
CA PRO A 10 -4.82 4.56 -15.19
C PRO A 10 -5.18 6.05 -15.00
N LEU A 11 -4.19 6.94 -15.11
CA LEU A 11 -4.36 8.37 -15.49
C LEU A 11 -2.99 9.01 -15.67
N ILE A 12 -2.38 8.87 -16.85
CA ILE A 12 -1.04 9.35 -17.29
C ILE A 12 -0.59 10.69 -16.63
N PRO A 13 0.69 10.81 -16.21
CA PRO A 13 1.55 11.79 -16.86
C PRO A 13 2.71 11.11 -17.59
N LEU A 14 3.22 11.80 -18.60
CA LEU A 14 4.06 11.35 -19.71
C LEU A 14 5.44 10.76 -19.35
N PHE A 15 5.80 10.57 -18.08
CA PHE A 15 7.20 10.34 -17.67
C PHE A 15 7.53 8.94 -17.14
N LEU A 16 6.57 8.03 -16.98
CA LEU A 16 6.82 6.68 -16.46
C LEU A 16 6.59 5.61 -17.54
N GLN A 17 7.64 5.22 -18.27
CA GLN A 17 7.57 4.11 -19.24
C GLN A 17 7.85 2.79 -18.50
N ILE A 18 6.80 2.17 -17.95
CA ILE A 18 6.89 0.84 -17.35
C ILE A 18 6.94 -0.19 -18.49
N PRO A 19 7.96 -1.07 -18.56
CA PRO A 19 8.04 -2.12 -19.57
C PRO A 19 6.83 -3.08 -19.54
N GLY A 20 6.48 -3.62 -20.70
CA GLY A 20 5.37 -4.56 -20.87
C GLY A 20 4.00 -3.90 -21.10
N PRO A 21 2.95 -4.72 -21.34
CA PRO A 21 1.61 -4.21 -21.56
C PRO A 21 1.04 -3.59 -20.27
N PHE A 22 0.20 -2.55 -20.42
CA PHE A 22 -0.61 -2.07 -19.30
C PHE A 22 -1.45 -3.24 -18.75
N PRO A 23 -1.52 -3.40 -17.41
CA PRO A 23 -2.30 -4.48 -16.86
C PRO A 23 -3.77 -4.31 -17.27
N THR A 24 -4.41 -5.40 -17.71
CA THR A 24 -5.80 -5.37 -18.16
C THR A 24 -6.71 -4.94 -17.01
N LYS A 25 -7.70 -4.08 -17.27
CA LYS A 25 -8.72 -3.73 -16.26
C LYS A 25 -9.44 -5.02 -15.83
N GLY A 26 -8.94 -5.62 -14.74
CA GLY A 26 -9.55 -6.81 -14.15
C GLY A 26 -10.99 -6.53 -13.69
N PRO A 27 -11.77 -7.58 -13.41
CA PRO A 27 -13.12 -7.43 -12.90
C PRO A 27 -13.13 -6.63 -11.59
N MET A 28 -14.23 -5.92 -11.34
CA MET A 28 -14.39 -5.06 -10.15
C MET A 28 -14.36 -5.88 -8.85
N ILE A 29 -14.85 -7.12 -8.91
CA ILE A 29 -14.85 -8.10 -7.84
C ILE A 29 -14.18 -9.37 -8.37
N ASP A 30 -13.23 -9.93 -7.63
CA ASP A 30 -12.58 -11.18 -7.98
C ASP A 30 -12.23 -12.04 -6.78
N HIS A 31 -12.32 -13.36 -6.96
CA HIS A 31 -11.88 -14.33 -5.97
C HIS A 31 -10.40 -14.66 -6.16
N GLN A 32 -9.62 -14.39 -5.13
CA GLN A 32 -8.17 -14.50 -5.12
C GLN A 32 -7.77 -15.81 -4.48
N LYS A 33 -7.62 -16.84 -5.32
CA LYS A 33 -7.46 -18.25 -4.91
C LYS A 33 -6.32 -18.43 -3.89
N GLU A 34 -5.21 -17.74 -4.05
CA GLU A 34 -4.04 -17.87 -3.17
C GLU A 34 -4.25 -17.31 -1.77
N THR A 35 -5.04 -16.24 -1.65
CA THR A 35 -5.32 -15.62 -0.36
C THR A 35 -6.64 -16.12 0.24
N GLY A 36 -7.47 -16.80 -0.56
CA GLY A 36 -8.82 -17.21 -0.20
C GLY A 36 -9.78 -16.02 0.02
N LEU A 37 -9.47 -14.86 -0.55
CA LEU A 37 -10.24 -13.63 -0.35
C LEU A 37 -11.05 -13.29 -1.59
N TRP A 38 -12.28 -12.85 -1.37
CA TRP A 38 -13.01 -12.03 -2.32
C TRP A 38 -12.52 -10.60 -2.21
N ALA A 39 -12.06 -10.06 -3.34
CA ALA A 39 -11.46 -8.75 -3.41
C ALA A 39 -12.34 -7.80 -4.20
N VAL A 40 -12.51 -6.58 -3.72
CA VAL A 40 -13.16 -5.50 -4.45
C VAL A 40 -12.18 -4.36 -4.64
N LYS A 41 -12.14 -3.82 -5.85
CA LYS A 41 -11.26 -2.70 -6.18
C LYS A 41 -11.62 -1.47 -5.34
N LEU A 42 -10.61 -0.88 -4.70
CA LEU A 42 -10.78 0.33 -3.90
C LEU A 42 -10.15 1.53 -4.62
N PRO A 43 -10.91 2.60 -4.90
CA PRO A 43 -10.29 3.89 -5.23
C PRO A 43 -9.63 4.45 -3.97
N SER A 44 -8.36 4.10 -3.75
CA SER A 44 -7.59 4.49 -2.56
C SER A 44 -6.56 5.58 -2.86
N ALA A 45 -6.35 6.46 -1.88
CA ALA A 45 -5.24 7.42 -1.86
C ALA A 45 -3.87 6.70 -1.95
N ASP A 46 -3.76 5.46 -1.46
CA ASP A 46 -2.53 4.67 -1.51
C ASP A 46 -1.97 4.56 -2.92
N SER A 47 -2.85 4.40 -3.92
CA SER A 47 -2.44 4.29 -5.32
C SER A 47 -1.82 5.59 -5.85
N VAL A 48 -2.29 6.73 -5.36
CA VAL A 48 -1.71 8.04 -5.66
C VAL A 48 -0.37 8.21 -4.96
N VAL A 49 -0.26 7.80 -3.70
CA VAL A 49 0.97 7.91 -2.91
C VAL A 49 2.08 7.06 -3.51
N VAL A 50 1.84 5.77 -3.77
CA VAL A 50 2.83 4.87 -4.37
C VAL A 50 3.24 5.36 -5.75
N ARG A 51 2.28 5.81 -6.55
CA ARG A 51 2.59 6.38 -7.85
C ARG A 51 3.48 7.60 -7.74
N ARG A 52 3.20 8.53 -6.83
CA ARG A 52 4.05 9.70 -6.59
C ARG A 52 5.45 9.28 -6.18
N THR A 53 5.60 8.28 -5.30
CA THR A 53 6.92 7.72 -4.95
C THR A 53 7.68 7.26 -6.20
N LEU A 54 7.05 6.46 -7.06
CA LEU A 54 7.69 5.93 -8.26
C LEU A 54 8.00 7.02 -9.31
N THR A 55 7.13 8.02 -9.44
CA THR A 55 7.40 9.19 -10.29
C THR A 55 8.60 9.98 -9.77
N THR A 56 8.65 10.30 -8.48
CA THR A 56 9.79 10.99 -7.89
C THR A 56 11.09 10.19 -8.06
N LEU A 57 11.04 8.86 -7.91
CA LEU A 57 12.18 7.98 -8.17
C LEU A 57 12.61 7.99 -9.64
N THR A 58 11.68 8.12 -10.59
CA THR A 58 12.03 8.19 -12.01
C THR A 58 12.71 9.51 -12.36
N GLU A 59 12.27 10.61 -11.75
CA GLU A 59 12.90 11.93 -11.87
C GLU A 59 14.25 12.00 -11.13
N ASN A 60 14.43 11.17 -10.10
CA ASN A 60 15.63 11.10 -9.27
C ASN A 60 16.07 9.63 -9.13
N PRO A 61 16.76 9.05 -10.14
CA PRO A 61 17.06 7.61 -10.18
C PRO A 61 17.91 7.09 -9.02
N ARG A 62 18.63 7.99 -8.35
CA ARG A 62 19.43 7.71 -7.16
C ARG A 62 18.66 7.92 -5.86
N GLY A 63 17.41 8.36 -5.91
CA GLY A 63 16.65 8.87 -4.78
C GLY A 63 16.92 10.35 -4.50
N LEU A 64 16.26 10.88 -3.47
CA LEU A 64 16.43 12.26 -3.05
C LEU A 64 17.69 12.39 -2.16
N PRO A 65 18.62 13.30 -2.46
CA PRO A 65 19.79 13.50 -1.63
C PRO A 65 19.41 14.08 -0.27
N GLY A 66 20.15 13.67 0.75
CA GLY A 66 20.08 14.25 2.08
C GLY A 66 20.75 15.62 2.15
N LEU A 67 20.67 16.25 3.32
CA LEU A 67 21.28 17.55 3.58
C LEU A 67 22.80 17.51 3.61
N ASN A 68 23.35 16.59 4.41
CA ASN A 68 24.76 16.45 4.71
C ASN A 68 25.12 14.95 4.76
N GLU A 69 24.82 14.21 3.68
CA GLU A 69 25.08 12.76 3.63
C GLU A 69 26.58 12.46 3.63
N SER A 70 27.00 11.46 4.40
CA SER A 70 28.34 10.87 4.25
C SER A 70 28.43 10.06 2.95
N PRO A 71 29.64 9.83 2.41
CA PRO A 71 29.82 8.99 1.22
C PRO A 71 29.18 7.60 1.35
N GLU A 72 29.24 7.00 2.53
CA GLU A 72 28.66 5.68 2.81
C GLU A 72 27.12 5.72 2.74
N GLN A 73 26.49 6.81 3.20
CA GLN A 73 25.04 6.98 3.14
C GLN A 73 24.56 7.22 1.71
N ILE A 74 25.34 7.95 0.91
CA ILE A 74 25.06 8.13 -0.52
C ILE A 74 25.09 6.77 -1.23
N GLU A 75 26.12 5.96 -0.99
CA GLU A 75 26.24 4.62 -1.59
C GLU A 75 25.07 3.72 -1.15
N LYS A 76 24.73 3.71 0.14
CA LYS A 76 23.58 2.96 0.68
C LYS A 76 22.27 3.37 0.00
N ARG A 77 22.02 4.67 -0.13
CA ARG A 77 20.82 5.21 -0.79
C ARG A 77 20.78 4.82 -2.27
N ASP A 78 21.87 5.02 -3.00
CA ASP A 78 21.98 4.71 -4.42
C ASP A 78 21.79 3.21 -4.68
N ALA A 79 22.43 2.36 -3.85
CA ALA A 79 22.30 0.91 -3.92
C ALA A 79 20.84 0.47 -3.70
N PHE A 80 20.16 0.99 -2.67
CA PHE A 80 18.75 0.68 -2.41
C PHE A 80 17.87 1.01 -3.62
N TRP A 81 17.97 2.24 -4.14
CA TRP A 81 17.11 2.70 -5.23
C TRP A 81 17.36 2.01 -6.57
N SER A 82 18.58 1.51 -6.81
CA SER A 82 18.90 0.71 -7.99
C SER A 82 18.10 -0.60 -8.10
N THR A 83 17.68 -1.14 -6.93
CA THR A 83 16.89 -2.38 -6.84
C THR A 83 15.41 -2.18 -7.14
N VAL A 84 14.89 -0.96 -6.94
CA VAL A 84 13.47 -0.65 -7.09
C VAL A 84 13.15 -0.43 -8.56
N LYS A 85 12.18 -1.18 -9.08
CA LYS A 85 11.72 -1.03 -10.47
C LYS A 85 10.36 -0.32 -10.53
N PRO A 86 10.08 0.44 -11.59
CA PRO A 86 8.76 0.99 -11.83
C PRO A 86 7.68 -0.10 -11.83
N ALA A 87 6.56 0.16 -11.17
CA ALA A 87 5.46 -0.78 -11.07
C ALA A 87 4.12 -0.08 -11.27
N HIS A 88 3.20 -0.76 -11.94
CA HIS A 88 1.79 -0.42 -11.78
C HIS A 88 1.36 -0.84 -10.37
N PHE A 89 0.50 -0.04 -9.75
CA PHE A 89 0.03 -0.28 -8.39
C PHE A 89 -1.48 -0.10 -8.31
N GLY A 90 -2.11 -0.81 -7.38
CA GLY A 90 -3.54 -0.73 -7.09
C GLY A 90 -3.85 -1.44 -5.80
N VAL A 91 -5.04 -1.14 -5.26
CA VAL A 91 -5.48 -1.64 -3.96
C VAL A 91 -6.86 -2.27 -4.10
N LYS A 92 -7.04 -3.39 -3.41
CA LYS A 92 -8.33 -4.04 -3.23
C LYS A 92 -8.61 -4.25 -1.74
N LEU A 93 -9.89 -4.22 -1.37
CA LEU A 93 -10.34 -4.66 -0.06
C LEU A 93 -10.71 -6.12 -0.12
N GLY A 94 -10.16 -6.91 0.79
CA GLY A 94 -10.37 -8.36 0.85
C GLY A 94 -11.37 -8.74 1.95
N SER A 95 -12.26 -9.66 1.63
CA SER A 95 -13.14 -10.34 2.59
C SER A 95 -13.12 -11.84 2.35
N LYS A 96 -13.17 -12.64 3.41
CA LYS A 96 -13.32 -14.11 3.27
C LYS A 96 -14.68 -14.50 2.67
N THR A 97 -15.67 -13.61 2.73
CA THR A 97 -17.04 -13.87 2.27
C THR A 97 -17.51 -12.80 1.28
N LEU A 98 -18.34 -13.22 0.31
CA LEU A 98 -19.03 -12.31 -0.62
C LEU A 98 -19.93 -11.30 0.12
N LEU A 99 -20.56 -11.73 1.22
CA LEU A 99 -21.36 -10.83 2.06
C LEU A 99 -20.53 -9.68 2.62
N GLY A 100 -19.28 -9.93 3.02
CA GLY A 100 -18.36 -8.86 3.46
C GLY A 100 -18.01 -7.90 2.33
N VAL A 101 -17.88 -8.38 1.09
CA VAL A 101 -17.69 -7.51 -0.09
C VAL A 101 -18.92 -6.63 -0.32
N PHE A 102 -20.12 -7.20 -0.26
CA PHE A 102 -21.35 -6.42 -0.36
C PHE A 102 -21.45 -5.34 0.73
N ARG A 103 -21.06 -5.66 1.96
CA ARG A 103 -20.97 -4.67 3.05
C ARG A 103 -20.00 -3.54 2.71
N PHE A 104 -18.80 -3.83 2.22
CA PHE A 104 -17.86 -2.78 1.80
C PHE A 104 -18.47 -1.85 0.75
N ILE A 105 -19.13 -2.41 -0.27
CA ILE A 105 -19.76 -1.64 -1.34
C ILE A 105 -20.89 -0.78 -0.78
N ALA A 106 -21.77 -1.34 0.05
CA ALA A 106 -22.86 -0.62 0.69
C ALA A 106 -22.36 0.57 1.52
N VAL A 107 -21.35 0.35 2.37
CA VAL A 107 -20.74 1.42 3.17
C VAL A 107 -20.10 2.49 2.28
N GLY A 108 -19.37 2.08 1.25
CA GLY A 108 -18.77 3.00 0.28
C GLY A 108 -19.83 3.85 -0.45
N MET A 109 -20.97 3.26 -0.82
CA MET A 109 -22.10 3.98 -1.43
C MET A 109 -22.71 4.99 -0.46
N PHE A 110 -22.95 4.62 0.79
CA PHE A 110 -23.48 5.57 1.79
C PHE A 110 -22.53 6.75 2.00
N ILE A 111 -21.22 6.50 2.14
CA ILE A 111 -20.22 7.56 2.27
C ILE A 111 -20.18 8.42 1.01
N GLY A 112 -20.17 7.81 -0.18
CA GLY A 112 -20.09 8.54 -1.46
C GLY A 112 -21.32 9.42 -1.75
N LEU A 113 -22.51 8.97 -1.36
CA LEU A 113 -23.77 9.70 -1.56
C LEU A 113 -23.98 10.77 -0.49
N LEU A 114 -23.82 10.41 0.78
CA LEU A 114 -24.14 11.30 1.90
C LEU A 114 -22.96 12.20 2.30
N GLY A 115 -21.72 11.84 1.98
CA GLY A 115 -20.52 12.60 2.35
C GLY A 115 -20.38 13.97 1.67
N ARG A 116 -21.09 14.19 0.55
CA ARG A 116 -20.95 15.40 -0.28
C ARG A 116 -21.52 16.66 0.39
N ASN A 117 -22.60 16.53 1.15
CA ASN A 117 -23.27 17.67 1.79
C ASN A 117 -23.22 17.58 3.32
N ALA A 118 -23.42 18.71 4.00
CA ALA A 118 -23.26 18.82 5.45
C ALA A 118 -24.27 17.96 6.23
N ILE A 119 -25.52 17.88 5.76
CA ILE A 119 -26.58 17.09 6.39
C ILE A 119 -26.26 15.60 6.32
N GLY A 120 -25.83 15.10 5.17
CA GLY A 120 -25.46 13.71 4.99
C GLY A 120 -24.22 13.33 5.81
N ARG A 121 -23.20 14.19 5.88
CA ARG A 121 -22.06 13.99 6.79
C ARG A 121 -22.50 13.93 8.25
N TRP A 122 -23.38 14.84 8.67
CA TRP A 122 -23.95 14.81 10.01
C TRP A 122 -24.68 13.49 10.27
N LEU A 123 -25.45 12.99 9.31
CA LEU A 123 -26.20 11.75 9.43
C LEU A 123 -25.27 10.52 9.56
N LEU A 124 -24.23 10.44 8.72
CA LEU A 124 -23.20 9.39 8.78
C LEU A 124 -22.52 9.36 10.16
N LEU A 125 -22.17 10.54 10.70
CA LEU A 125 -21.49 10.66 11.99
C LEU A 125 -22.42 10.45 13.19
N LYS A 126 -23.71 10.79 13.06
CA LYS A 126 -24.72 10.61 14.11
C LYS A 126 -25.11 9.14 14.26
N PHE A 127 -25.24 8.41 13.15
CA PHE A 127 -25.70 7.01 13.09
C PHE A 127 -24.70 6.08 12.37
N PRO A 128 -23.42 6.04 12.78
CA PRO A 128 -22.38 5.29 12.07
C PRO A 128 -22.72 3.80 12.00
N SER A 129 -23.31 3.21 13.05
CA SER A 129 -23.70 1.80 13.06
C SER A 129 -24.74 1.45 12.00
N PHE A 130 -25.69 2.34 11.71
CA PHE A 130 -26.66 2.10 10.65
C PHE A 130 -25.99 2.11 9.26
N PHE A 131 -25.25 3.19 8.95
CA PHE A 131 -24.61 3.35 7.63
C PHE A 131 -23.39 2.46 7.41
N SER A 132 -22.84 1.89 8.47
CA SER A 132 -21.77 0.89 8.42
C SER A 132 -22.27 -0.55 8.47
N LEU A 133 -23.59 -0.78 8.52
CA LEU A 133 -24.21 -2.10 8.70
C LEU A 133 -23.68 -2.84 9.94
N GLY A 134 -23.50 -2.10 11.03
CA GLY A 134 -23.04 -2.60 12.33
C GLY A 134 -21.52 -2.67 12.46
N TRP A 135 -20.75 -2.36 11.41
CA TRP A 135 -19.29 -2.44 11.43
C TRP A 135 -18.68 -1.40 12.36
N PHE A 136 -19.14 -0.15 12.28
CA PHE A 136 -18.67 0.95 13.10
C PHE A 136 -19.64 1.27 14.21
N ARG A 137 -19.11 1.59 15.39
CA ARG A 137 -19.87 2.02 16.55
C ARG A 137 -19.40 3.39 16.99
N LYS A 138 -20.31 4.19 17.55
CA LYS A 138 -20.00 5.57 17.97
C LYS A 138 -18.94 5.63 19.07
N LYS A 139 -18.90 4.61 19.96
CA LYS A 139 -17.90 4.49 21.02
C LYS A 139 -16.55 3.92 20.53
N GLY A 140 -16.43 3.54 19.26
CA GLY A 140 -15.28 2.78 18.77
C GLY A 140 -15.25 1.34 19.28
N PRO A 141 -14.15 0.62 19.02
CA PRO A 141 -13.90 -0.70 19.59
C PRO A 141 -13.53 -0.60 21.08
N SER A 142 -13.71 -1.69 21.84
CA SER A 142 -13.18 -1.80 23.20
C SER A 142 -11.66 -2.05 23.20
N ASP A 143 -11.00 -1.82 24.33
CA ASP A 143 -9.57 -2.10 24.47
C ASP A 143 -9.25 -3.59 24.24
N ASP A 144 -10.14 -4.50 24.62
CA ASP A 144 -10.00 -5.93 24.35
C ASP A 144 -10.13 -6.26 22.87
N GLU A 145 -11.08 -5.62 22.17
CA GLU A 145 -11.23 -5.75 20.72
C GLU A 145 -9.97 -5.24 20.01
N VAL A 146 -9.37 -4.14 20.48
CA VAL A 146 -8.10 -3.60 19.93
C VAL A 146 -6.92 -4.53 20.23
N ARG A 147 -6.78 -4.99 21.48
CA ARG A 147 -5.65 -5.85 21.90
C ARG A 147 -5.64 -7.22 21.22
N SER A 148 -6.82 -7.79 20.95
CA SER A 148 -6.96 -9.10 20.32
C SER A 148 -6.97 -9.05 18.79
N ALA A 149 -7.15 -7.86 18.20
CA ALA A 149 -7.20 -7.69 16.76
C ALA A 149 -5.79 -7.69 16.13
N SER A 150 -5.76 -8.12 14.87
CA SER A 150 -4.58 -8.08 14.01
C SER A 150 -4.96 -7.64 12.61
N PHE A 151 -3.97 -7.14 11.87
CA PHE A 151 -4.10 -6.86 10.46
C PHE A 151 -3.28 -7.82 9.62
N LYS A 152 -3.74 -8.02 8.38
CA LYS A 152 -3.02 -8.76 7.36
C LYS A 152 -3.18 -8.05 6.04
N MET A 153 -2.05 -7.69 5.45
CA MET A 153 -1.98 -7.10 4.12
C MET A 153 -1.18 -8.01 3.20
N TRP A 154 -1.71 -8.25 2.01
CA TRP A 154 -1.06 -9.07 0.99
C TRP A 154 -0.60 -8.18 -0.16
N PHE A 155 0.62 -8.41 -0.65
CA PHE A 155 1.17 -7.75 -1.83
C PHE A 155 1.41 -8.82 -2.88
N VAL A 156 0.73 -8.70 -4.02
CA VAL A 156 0.87 -9.63 -5.14
C VAL A 156 1.49 -8.86 -6.31
N GLY A 157 2.77 -9.16 -6.58
CA GLY A 157 3.53 -8.59 -7.68
C GLY A 157 3.57 -9.55 -8.86
N ARG A 158 3.22 -9.06 -10.05
CA ARG A 158 3.39 -9.77 -11.32
C ARG A 158 4.36 -9.01 -12.21
N GLY A 159 5.32 -9.71 -12.76
CA GLY A 159 6.37 -9.11 -13.57
C GLY A 159 7.04 -10.15 -14.48
N PHE A 160 8.17 -9.74 -15.03
CA PHE A 160 8.96 -10.56 -15.94
C PHE A 160 10.17 -11.16 -15.21
N SER A 161 10.49 -12.42 -15.51
CA SER A 161 11.69 -13.09 -15.01
C SER A 161 12.99 -12.46 -15.55
N ASP A 162 12.94 -11.92 -16.77
CA ASP A 162 14.05 -11.28 -17.47
C ASP A 162 13.58 -10.02 -18.24
N MET A 163 14.48 -9.06 -18.41
CA MET A 163 14.25 -7.84 -19.19
C MET A 163 14.01 -8.13 -20.67
N ASN A 164 14.62 -9.17 -21.24
CA ASN A 164 14.43 -9.56 -22.64
C ASN A 164 12.99 -10.01 -22.90
N VAL A 165 12.38 -10.74 -21.96
CA VAL A 165 10.98 -11.20 -22.05
C VAL A 165 10.00 -10.02 -22.06
N SER A 166 10.35 -8.92 -21.37
CA SER A 166 9.51 -7.72 -21.29
C SER A 166 9.43 -6.92 -22.60
N GLN A 167 10.43 -7.05 -23.49
CA GLN A 167 10.50 -6.30 -24.76
C GLN A 167 9.53 -6.85 -25.81
N ASP A 168 9.24 -8.15 -25.77
CA ASP A 168 8.33 -8.83 -26.70
C ASP A 168 6.84 -8.58 -26.42
N LYS A 169 6.52 -7.67 -25.47
CA LYS A 169 5.14 -7.36 -25.02
C LYS A 169 4.34 -8.60 -24.61
N THR A 170 5.03 -9.63 -24.14
CA THR A 170 4.42 -10.84 -23.60
C THR A 170 3.73 -10.54 -22.27
N LYS A 171 2.89 -11.47 -21.81
CA LYS A 171 2.28 -11.38 -20.48
C LYS A 171 3.34 -11.65 -19.40
N PRO A 172 3.21 -11.08 -18.20
CA PRO A 172 4.08 -11.42 -17.06
C PRO A 172 4.17 -12.95 -16.84
N ASP A 173 5.38 -13.46 -16.62
CA ASP A 173 5.69 -14.88 -16.45
C ASP A 173 6.12 -15.24 -15.01
N MET A 174 6.20 -14.24 -14.13
CA MET A 174 6.58 -14.40 -12.72
C MET A 174 5.57 -13.73 -11.80
N GLU A 175 5.27 -14.39 -10.68
CA GLU A 175 4.48 -13.85 -9.58
C GLU A 175 5.23 -14.00 -8.25
N ILE A 176 5.22 -12.92 -7.46
CA ILE A 176 5.77 -12.87 -6.10
C ILE A 176 4.65 -12.41 -5.18
N THR A 177 4.39 -13.19 -4.14
CA THR A 177 3.44 -12.85 -3.10
C THR A 177 4.19 -12.62 -1.80
N THR A 178 4.03 -11.42 -1.24
CA THR A 178 4.53 -11.09 0.11
C THR A 178 3.37 -10.69 1.01
N ARG A 179 3.62 -10.66 2.31
CA ARG A 179 2.62 -10.39 3.33
C ARG A 179 3.18 -9.50 4.42
N VAL A 180 2.38 -8.57 4.89
CA VAL A 180 2.64 -7.77 6.09
C VAL A 180 1.58 -8.10 7.14
N VAL A 181 2.03 -8.40 8.36
CA VAL A 181 1.15 -8.74 9.50
C VAL A 181 1.57 -7.90 10.70
N GLY A 182 0.60 -7.54 11.54
CA GLY A 182 0.89 -6.87 12.81
C GLY A 182 -0.36 -6.78 13.69
N PRO A 183 -0.30 -5.97 14.76
CA PRO A 183 -1.40 -5.78 15.70
C PRO A 183 -2.60 -5.08 15.04
N GLU A 184 -3.55 -4.55 15.80
CA GLU A 184 -4.66 -3.82 15.19
C GLU A 184 -4.16 -2.65 14.31
N ILE A 185 -4.76 -2.45 13.13
CA ILE A 185 -4.23 -1.56 12.08
C ILE A 185 -4.35 -0.06 12.44
N GLY A 186 -5.44 0.34 13.09
CA GLY A 186 -5.78 1.74 13.33
C GLY A 186 -5.15 2.34 14.58
N TYR A 187 -5.31 1.68 15.72
CA TYR A 187 -4.95 2.18 17.05
C TYR A 187 -3.56 1.73 17.51
N LEU A 188 -3.02 0.63 16.98
CA LEU A 188 -1.69 0.13 17.37
C LEU A 188 -0.68 0.32 16.24
N THR A 189 -0.91 -0.30 15.09
CA THR A 189 0.04 -0.30 13.96
C THR A 189 0.29 1.10 13.43
N THR A 190 -0.75 1.90 13.19
CA THR A 190 -0.58 3.24 12.62
C THR A 190 0.24 4.16 13.55
N PRO A 191 -0.04 4.25 14.86
CA PRO A 191 0.83 4.98 15.79
C PRO A 191 2.26 4.45 15.85
N ILE A 192 2.46 3.12 15.83
CA ILE A 192 3.81 2.53 15.77
C ILE A 192 4.56 3.07 14.55
N ILE A 193 3.96 2.99 13.35
CA ILE A 193 4.58 3.48 12.11
C ILE A 193 4.90 4.98 12.20
N LEU A 194 3.98 5.80 12.72
CA LEU A 194 4.19 7.24 12.85
C LEU A 194 5.35 7.57 13.80
N VAL A 195 5.45 6.86 14.92
CA VAL A 195 6.54 7.04 15.90
C VAL A 195 7.87 6.63 15.29
N GLN A 196 7.97 5.48 14.62
CA GLN A 196 9.23 5.06 13.98
C GLN A 196 9.67 6.06 12.89
N CYS A 197 8.75 6.54 12.05
CA CYS A 197 9.03 7.60 11.09
C CYS A 197 9.54 8.89 11.76
N ALA A 198 8.95 9.28 12.89
CA ALA A 198 9.37 10.47 13.64
C ALA A 198 10.76 10.29 14.28
N LEU A 199 11.06 9.10 14.80
CA LEU A 199 12.37 8.76 15.34
C LEU A 199 13.45 8.85 14.26
N ILE A 200 13.21 8.27 13.08
CA ILE A 200 14.14 8.37 11.93
C ILE A 200 14.34 9.82 11.48
N LEU A 201 13.26 10.61 11.41
CA LEU A 201 13.36 12.03 11.07
C LEU A 201 14.24 12.81 12.06
N LEU A 202 14.19 12.45 13.34
CA LEU A 202 14.97 13.09 14.40
C LEU A 202 16.43 12.62 14.41
N SER A 203 16.67 11.31 14.27
CA SER A 203 18.01 10.71 14.40
C SER A 203 18.85 10.80 13.13
N HIS A 204 18.22 10.78 11.95
CA HIS A 204 18.91 10.76 10.66
C HIS A 204 18.66 12.02 9.83
N ARG A 205 18.37 13.15 10.49
CA ARG A 205 17.93 14.38 9.82
C ARG A 205 18.84 14.84 8.68
N ASP A 206 20.15 14.74 8.88
CA ASP A 206 21.17 15.11 7.90
C ASP A 206 21.18 14.22 6.65
N ASN A 207 20.74 12.97 6.78
CA ASN A 207 20.66 12.00 5.68
C ASN A 207 19.34 12.08 4.91
N LEU A 208 18.42 12.97 5.32
CA LEU A 208 17.10 13.12 4.71
C LEU A 208 16.99 14.43 3.93
N PRO A 209 16.06 14.52 2.96
CA PRO A 209 15.91 15.72 2.15
C PRO A 209 15.75 17.00 2.97
N LYS A 210 16.27 18.12 2.46
CA LYS A 210 16.26 19.44 3.12
C LYS A 210 14.87 19.87 3.58
N GLY A 211 13.84 19.58 2.81
CA GLY A 211 12.45 19.91 3.12
C GLY A 211 11.57 19.76 1.89
N GLY A 212 10.25 19.80 2.09
CA GLY A 212 9.26 19.60 1.05
C GLY A 212 8.12 18.69 1.50
N VAL A 213 7.21 18.37 0.57
CA VAL A 213 6.11 17.44 0.79
C VAL A 213 6.38 16.20 -0.04
N PHE A 214 6.82 15.12 0.62
CA PHE A 214 7.22 13.89 -0.05
C PHE A 214 6.36 12.71 0.40
N PRO A 215 6.07 11.76 -0.51
CA PRO A 215 5.58 10.45 -0.12
C PRO A 215 6.52 9.76 0.87
N PRO A 216 6.02 9.03 1.88
CA PRO A 216 6.89 8.36 2.85
C PRO A 216 7.82 7.35 2.18
N GLY A 217 7.35 6.69 1.10
CA GLY A 217 8.16 5.69 0.38
C GLY A 217 9.48 6.24 -0.15
N ILE A 218 9.51 7.47 -0.68
CA ILE A 218 10.76 8.05 -1.24
C ILE A 218 11.72 8.53 -0.15
N VAL A 219 11.19 8.88 1.04
CA VAL A 219 11.99 9.38 2.16
C VAL A 219 12.56 8.23 2.99
N PHE A 220 11.72 7.27 3.36
CA PHE A 220 12.08 6.21 4.30
C PHE A 220 12.54 4.93 3.63
N GLY A 221 12.40 4.78 2.30
CA GLY A 221 12.85 3.61 1.56
C GLY A 221 14.28 3.16 1.91
N PRO A 222 15.31 4.02 1.80
CA PRO A 222 16.70 3.64 2.06
C PRO A 222 17.08 3.59 3.56
N THR A 223 16.10 3.80 4.45
CA THR A 223 16.33 3.84 5.91
C THR A 223 16.14 2.46 6.55
N ASP A 224 16.37 2.37 7.85
CA ASP A 224 16.12 1.20 8.70
C ASP A 224 14.66 1.08 9.16
N LEU A 225 13.72 1.84 8.58
CA LEU A 225 12.31 1.81 8.98
C LEU A 225 11.72 0.41 9.01
N GLN A 226 11.99 -0.44 8.00
CA GLN A 226 11.46 -1.81 8.01
C GLN A 226 11.93 -2.60 9.23
N GLU A 227 13.22 -2.54 9.56
CA GLU A 227 13.80 -3.22 10.73
C GLU A 227 13.19 -2.70 12.03
N GLN A 228 13.03 -1.38 12.16
CA GLN A 228 12.37 -0.78 13.33
C GLN A 228 10.91 -1.24 13.46
N LEU A 229 10.17 -1.37 12.36
CA LEU A 229 8.80 -1.90 12.38
C LEU A 229 8.76 -3.38 12.78
N GLU A 230 9.72 -4.18 12.33
CA GLU A 230 9.88 -5.59 12.72
C GLU A 230 10.15 -5.74 14.22
N GLN A 231 11.04 -4.93 14.78
CA GLN A 231 11.31 -4.87 16.21
C GLN A 231 10.09 -4.43 17.04
N ASN A 232 9.12 -3.74 16.40
CA ASN A 232 7.88 -3.26 17.03
C ASN A 232 6.64 -4.10 16.64
N GLY A 233 6.84 -5.35 16.24
CA GLY A 233 5.76 -6.33 16.10
C GLY A 233 5.03 -6.33 14.75
N ILE A 234 5.66 -5.79 13.69
CA ILE A 234 5.14 -5.83 12.31
C ILE A 234 6.04 -6.73 11.47
N SER A 235 5.53 -7.86 10.96
CA SER A 235 6.33 -8.79 10.16
C SER A 235 6.16 -8.57 8.65
N PHE A 236 7.24 -8.82 7.91
CA PHE A 236 7.29 -8.78 6.44
C PHE A 236 7.73 -10.14 5.91
N ASP A 237 6.81 -10.89 5.29
CA ASP A 237 7.05 -12.27 4.89
C ASP A 237 7.05 -12.41 3.36
N LEU A 238 8.04 -13.12 2.81
CA LEU A 238 7.96 -13.68 1.46
C LEU A 238 7.14 -14.99 1.52
N ILE A 239 5.99 -15.02 0.87
CA ILE A 239 5.07 -16.17 0.91
C ILE A 239 5.33 -17.12 -0.26
N SER A 240 5.50 -16.58 -1.46
CA SER A 240 5.79 -17.38 -2.64
C SER A 240 6.48 -16.57 -3.72
N LYS A 241 7.28 -17.29 -4.53
CA LYS A 241 7.83 -16.82 -5.80
C LYS A 241 7.69 -17.97 -6.79
N LYS A 242 6.96 -17.76 -7.88
CA LYS A 242 6.67 -18.82 -8.85
C LYS A 242 6.58 -18.29 -10.27
N SER A 243 6.96 -19.14 -11.21
CA SER A 243 6.66 -18.94 -12.62
C SER A 243 5.15 -19.15 -12.84
N ILE A 244 4.54 -18.25 -13.62
CA ILE A 244 3.11 -18.26 -13.96
C ILE A 244 2.89 -18.42 -15.46
N LEU A 245 3.85 -19.03 -16.17
CA LEU A 245 3.73 -19.38 -17.59
C LEU A 245 2.35 -20.00 -17.83
N ALA A 246 1.57 -19.33 -18.68
CA ALA A 246 0.25 -19.78 -19.13
C ALA A 246 0.41 -20.71 -20.33
#